data_AF-A0A2V9H978-F1
#
_entry.id   AF-A0A2V9H978-F1
#
_cell.length_a   1.000
_cell.length_b   1.000
_cell.length_c   1.000
_cell.angle_alpha   90.00
_cell.angle_beta   90.00
_cell.angle_gamma   90.00
#
_symmetry.space_group_name_H-M   'P 1'
#
loop_
_entity.id
_entity.type
_entity.pdbx_description
1 polymer ?
#
loop_
_entity_poly.entity_id
_entity_poly.type
_entity_poly.pdbx_seq_one_letter_code
_entity_poly.pdbx_strand_id
1 'polypeptide(L)'
;MYPNLKLQLFRSSVRQNFLARAVGIDESILSKIIHGYREPSREQRQLLANYLGVEETWLFEKFEIDSPARAAGNHGSPQELKDDIT
;
A
#
# COMPACT_ATOMS: atom_id res chain seq x y z
N MET A 1 8.82 -2.01 -7.15
CA MET A 1 8.81 -1.71 -5.69
C MET A 1 7.46 -1.11 -5.32
N TYR A 2 7.04 -1.20 -4.06
CA TYR A 2 5.77 -0.63 -3.57
C TYR A 2 6.04 0.63 -2.73
N PRO A 3 5.92 1.86 -3.28
CA PRO A 3 6.19 3.09 -2.53
C PRO A 3 5.20 3.31 -1.39
N ASN A 4 3.93 3.00 -1.62
CA ASN A 4 2.86 3.18 -0.64
C ASN A 4 3.08 2.31 0.60
N LEU A 5 3.61 1.09 0.42
CA LEU A 5 4.05 0.25 1.54
C LEU A 5 5.14 0.93 2.37
N LYS A 6 6.20 1.45 1.75
CA LYS A 6 7.26 2.15 2.48
C LYS A 6 6.75 3.40 3.19
N LEU A 7 5.91 4.19 2.50
CA LEU A 7 5.29 5.39 3.05
C LEU A 7 4.44 5.06 4.27
N GLN A 8 3.59 4.04 4.18
CA GLN A 8 2.69 3.67 5.27
C GLN A 8 3.46 3.13 6.48
N LEU A 9 4.51 2.35 6.27
CA LEU A 9 5.39 1.88 7.35
C LEU A 9 6.07 3.03 8.07
N PHE A 10 6.56 4.02 7.33
CA PHE A 10 7.15 5.24 7.89
C PHE A 10 6.14 6.03 8.71
N ARG A 11 4.94 6.28 8.18
CA ARG A 11 3.86 7.02 8.87
C ARG A 11 3.38 6.33 10.14
N SER A 12 3.34 5.00 10.13
CA SER A 12 2.85 4.22 11.27
C SER A 12 3.86 4.11 12.41
N SER A 13 5.12 4.53 12.20
CA SER A 13 6.22 4.38 13.17
C SER A 13 6.42 2.92 13.65
N VAL A 14 5.97 1.95 12.85
CA VAL A 14 6.03 0.52 13.20
C VAL A 14 7.43 -0.02 12.89
N ARG A 15 8.04 -0.69 13.86
CA ARG A 15 9.29 -1.41 13.64
C ARG A 15 9.05 -2.67 12.81
N GLN A 16 9.86 -2.89 11.77
CA GLN A 16 9.71 -4.02 10.86
C GLN A 16 9.71 -5.38 11.59
N ASN A 17 10.58 -5.57 12.59
CA ASN A 17 10.66 -6.81 13.37
C ASN A 17 9.37 -7.06 14.16
N PHE A 18 8.74 -5.99 14.65
CA PHE A 18 7.47 -6.08 15.35
C PHE A 18 6.34 -6.39 14.37
N LEU A 19 6.30 -5.70 13.23
CA LEU A 19 5.35 -5.98 12.15
C LEU A 19 5.42 -7.44 11.73
N ALA A 20 6.62 -7.93 11.38
CA ALA A 20 6.88 -9.31 10.99
C ALA A 20 6.25 -10.31 11.95
N ARG A 21 6.50 -10.14 13.25
CA ARG A 21 5.90 -10.99 14.30
C ARG A 21 4.38 -10.83 14.39
N ALA A 22 3.87 -9.61 14.30
CA ALA A 22 2.45 -9.34 14.43
C ALA A 22 1.60 -9.92 13.28
N VAL A 23 2.15 -9.96 12.07
CA VAL A 23 1.48 -10.54 10.89
C VAL A 23 1.93 -11.97 10.57
N GLY A 24 2.81 -12.57 11.39
CA GLY A 24 3.29 -13.94 11.19
C GLY A 24 4.15 -14.14 9.95
N ILE A 25 4.82 -13.08 9.45
CA ILE A 25 5.71 -13.14 8.29
C ILE A 25 7.16 -13.15 8.78
N ASP A 26 8.00 -14.03 8.23
CA ASP A 26 9.43 -14.02 8.50
C ASP A 26 10.06 -12.65 8.19
N GLU A 27 10.95 -12.18 9.06
CA GLU A 27 11.51 -10.83 8.97
C GLU A 27 12.32 -10.63 7.67
N SER A 28 13.03 -11.66 7.21
CA SER A 28 13.80 -11.61 5.95
C SER A 28 12.86 -11.60 4.74
N ILE A 29 11.75 -12.33 4.81
CA ILE A 29 10.69 -12.29 3.79
C ILE A 29 10.07 -10.89 3.72
N LEU A 30 9.67 -10.31 4.85
CA LEU A 30 9.09 -8.98 4.92
C LEU A 30 10.06 -7.91 4.39
N SER A 31 11.35 -8.02 4.74
CA SER A 31 12.39 -7.13 4.22
C SER A 31 12.45 -7.18 2.68
N LYS A 32 12.48 -8.38 2.10
CA LYS A 32 12.51 -8.55 0.63
C LYS A 32 11.26 -7.99 -0.04
N ILE A 33 10.08 -8.10 0.59
CA ILE A 33 8.83 -7.52 0.10
C ILE A 33 8.91 -5.99 0.10
N ILE A 34 9.31 -5.38 1.23
CA ILE A 34 9.41 -3.92 1.39
C ILE A 34 10.37 -3.32 0.35
N HIS A 35 11.49 -3.98 0.09
CA HIS A 35 12.49 -3.52 -0.86
C HIS A 35 12.17 -3.91 -2.31
N GLY A 36 11.12 -4.71 -2.54
CA GLY A 36 10.71 -5.14 -3.88
C GLY A 36 11.56 -6.26 -4.49
N TYR A 37 12.40 -6.92 -3.68
CA TYR A 37 13.13 -8.13 -4.09
C TYR A 37 12.27 -9.39 -4.11
N ARG A 38 11.06 -9.32 -3.53
CA ARG A 38 10.08 -10.41 -3.52
C ARG A 38 8.67 -9.87 -3.67
N GLU A 39 7.83 -10.57 -4.42
CA GLU A 39 6.40 -10.30 -4.43
C GLU A 39 5.68 -10.99 -3.25
N PRO A 40 4.78 -10.26 -2.56
CA PRO A 40 3.98 -10.84 -1.49
C PRO A 40 2.90 -11.77 -2.05
N SER A 41 2.58 -12.84 -1.33
CA SER A 41 1.39 -13.64 -1.64
C SER A 41 0.10 -12.86 -1.36
N ARG A 42 -1.04 -13.31 -1.90
CA ARG A 42 -2.34 -12.70 -1.63
C ARG A 42 -2.64 -12.62 -0.12
N GLU A 43 -2.34 -13.68 0.61
CA GLU A 43 -2.49 -13.71 2.07
C GLU A 43 -1.60 -12.67 2.76
N GLN A 44 -0.33 -12.55 2.37
CA GLN A 44 0.58 -11.54 2.92
C GLN A 44 0.10 -10.12 2.63
N ARG A 45 -0.48 -9.88 1.44
CA ARG A 45 -1.04 -8.57 1.10
C ARG A 45 -2.21 -8.22 2.00
N GLN A 46 -3.14 -9.15 2.21
CA GLN A 46 -4.28 -8.96 3.11
C GLN A 46 -3.85 -8.72 4.55
N LEU A 47 -2.91 -9.53 5.07
CA LEU A 47 -2.41 -9.38 6.44
C LEU A 47 -1.76 -8.00 6.67
N LEU A 48 -0.93 -7.55 5.72
CA LEU A 48 -0.26 -6.26 5.81
C LEU A 48 -1.25 -5.09 5.68
N ALA A 49 -2.21 -5.16 4.75
CA ALA A 49 -3.25 -4.17 4.56
C ALA A 49 -4.12 -4.02 5.82
N ASN A 50 -4.59 -5.13 6.37
CA ASN A 50 -5.41 -5.17 7.58
C ASN A 50 -4.65 -4.62 8.79
N TYR A 51 -3.40 -5.04 8.99
CA TYR A 51 -2.59 -4.56 10.10
C TYR A 51 -2.31 -3.05 10.02
N LEU A 52 -2.06 -2.54 8.81
CA LEU A 52 -1.76 -1.13 8.57
C LEU A 52 -3.01 -0.25 8.41
N GLY A 53 -4.21 -0.85 8.42
CA GLY A 53 -5.49 -0.14 8.34
C GLY A 53 -5.71 0.58 7.00
N VAL A 54 -5.23 0.03 5.90
CA VAL A 54 -5.30 0.65 4.56
C VAL A 54 -5.72 -0.35 3.49
N GLU A 55 -6.28 0.16 2.39
CA GLU A 55 -6.68 -0.63 1.22
C GLU A 55 -5.51 -1.40 0.60
N GLU A 56 -5.71 -2.69 0.30
CA GLU A 56 -4.69 -3.57 -0.29
C GLU A 56 -4.21 -3.06 -1.66
N THR A 57 -5.14 -2.59 -2.48
CA THR A 57 -4.90 -2.08 -3.84
C THR A 57 -3.96 -0.88 -3.80
N TRP A 58 -4.23 0.07 -2.90
CA TRP A 58 -3.39 1.25 -2.69
C TRP A 58 -2.02 0.86 -2.10
N LEU A 59 -1.99 0.01 -1.06
CA LEU A 59 -0.77 -0.34 -0.36
C LEU A 59 0.28 -1.00 -1.27
N PHE A 60 -0.18 -1.83 -2.20
CA PHE A 60 0.65 -2.59 -3.13
C PHE A 60 0.56 -2.09 -4.58
N GLU A 61 0.19 -0.82 -4.77
CA GLU A 61 0.31 -0.18 -6.08
C GLU A 61 1.78 -0.11 -6.49
N LYS A 62 2.07 -0.61 -7.70
CA LYS A 62 3.41 -0.53 -8.28
C LYS A 62 3.53 0.83 -8.96
N PHE A 63 4.48 1.65 -8.51
CA PHE A 63 4.94 2.75 -9.35
C PHE A 63 5.80 2.13 -10.45
N GLU A 64 5.26 2.09 -11.67
CA GLU A 64 6.09 2.02 -12.85
C GLU A 64 6.72 3.41 -13.00
N ILE A 65 8.03 3.53 -12.73
CA ILE A 65 8.77 4.68 -13.22
C ILE A 65 8.93 4.45 -14.72
N ASP A 66 7.85 4.58 -15.48
CA ASP A 66 7.93 4.61 -16.93
C ASP A 66 6.89 5.57 -17.51
N SER A 67 7.43 6.68 -17.99
CA SER A 67 6.87 7.58 -19.00
C SER A 67 5.65 8.44 -18.62
N PRO A 68 5.67 9.76 -18.94
CA PRO A 68 4.65 10.74 -18.56
C PRO A 68 3.24 10.51 -19.17
N ALA A 69 2.98 9.37 -19.80
CA ALA A 69 1.75 9.08 -20.52
C ALA A 69 0.56 8.71 -19.60
N ARG A 70 0.77 8.31 -18.35
CA ARG A 70 -0.32 7.83 -17.46
C ARG A 70 -0.78 8.82 -16.38
N ALA A 71 -0.16 10.00 -16.27
CA ALA A 71 -0.57 11.02 -15.30
C ALA A 71 -1.95 11.65 -15.60
N ALA A 72 -2.57 11.37 -16.76
CA ALA A 72 -3.78 12.05 -17.21
C ALA A 72 -5.10 11.32 -16.93
N GLY A 73 -5.13 10.18 -16.24
CA GLY A 73 -6.36 9.40 -16.17
C GLY A 73 -6.51 8.49 -14.97
N ASN A 74 -6.66 9.07 -13.77
CA ASN A 74 -7.63 8.58 -12.78
C ASN A 74 -7.69 9.47 -11.52
N HIS A 75 -8.10 10.72 -11.66
CA HIS A 75 -8.78 11.38 -10.54
C HIS A 75 -10.24 10.91 -10.56
N GLY A 76 -10.49 9.77 -9.90
CA GLY A 76 -11.84 9.39 -9.51
C GLY A 76 -12.31 10.38 -8.44
N SER A 77 -13.10 11.36 -8.85
CA SER A 77 -13.75 12.33 -7.98
C SER A 77 -14.60 11.62 -6.92
N PRO A 78 -14.47 11.94 -5.63
CA PRO A 78 -15.49 11.59 -4.65
C PRO A 78 -16.75 12.38 -4.96
N GLN A 79 -17.84 11.65 -5.15
CA GLN A 79 -19.18 12.18 -5.39
C GLN A 79 -19.92 12.29 -4.07
N GLU A 80 -20.23 13.51 -3.61
CA GLU A 80 -21.38 13.86 -2.75
C GLU A 80 -21.75 15.32 -3.08
N LEU A 81 -22.86 15.58 -3.79
CA LEU A 81 -24.21 15.92 -3.25
C LEU A 81 -24.12 17.17 -2.37
N LYS A 82 -24.83 18.29 -2.56
CA LYS A 82 -26.28 18.65 -2.51
C LYS A 82 -26.26 20.21 -2.54
N ASP A 83 -27.17 20.98 -3.12
CA ASP A 83 -28.56 21.19 -2.73
C ASP A 83 -29.25 22.08 -3.80
N ASP A 84 -30.55 21.86 -3.92
CA ASP A 84 -31.65 22.74 -4.34
C ASP A 84 -31.39 24.27 -4.32
N ILE A 85 -31.95 25.02 -5.28
CA ILE A 85 -32.81 26.23 -5.08
C ILE A 85 -32.89 27.12 -6.35
N THR A 86 -34.14 27.24 -6.83
CA THR A 86 -34.80 28.29 -7.67
C THR A 86 -34.43 28.45 -9.14
#